data_AF-A0A961HEX9-F1
#
_entry.id   AF-A0A961HEX9-F1
#
_cell.length_a   1.000
_cell.length_b   1.000
_cell.length_c   1.000
_cell.angle_alpha   90.00
_cell.angle_beta   90.00
_cell.angle_gamma   90.00
#
_symmetry.space_group_name_H-M   'P 1'
#
loop_
_entity.id
_entity.type
_entity.pdbx_description
1 polymer ?
#
loop_
_entity_poly.entity_id
_entity_poly.type
_entity_poly.pdbx_seq_one_letter_code
_entity_poly.pdbx_strand_id
1 'polypeptide(L)'
;VARIIAEPNVLLDHVVGAGKSGTMFMAAMELRRLGLARQPWIVVPNHIIEQVGKEAKWWYPSAEILLGAPGTDPEGRRRFVAQSATSDWDMVIVPQSLFEAIPVGPEVQRDYIERELEILREALSATTEDTTPTSVKRLEKALQRYETKLNDLTDQASKDTGLRFEQTGADYLFVDEAHMFKNRTRLS
;
A
#
# COMPACT_ATOMS: atom_id res chain seq x y z
N VAL A 1 -13.87 5.86 13.40
CA VAL A 1 -13.18 4.87 14.26
C VAL A 1 -13.94 3.56 14.34
N ALA A 2 -15.14 3.49 14.93
CA ALA A 2 -15.90 2.23 15.04
C ALA A 2 -16.03 1.45 13.71
N ARG A 3 -16.32 2.18 12.61
CA ARG A 3 -16.38 1.58 11.27
C ARG A 3 -15.05 0.97 10.80
N ILE A 4 -13.92 1.64 11.09
CA ILE A 4 -12.57 1.19 10.73
C ILE A 4 -12.22 -0.11 11.47
N ILE A 5 -12.75 -0.29 12.68
CA ILE A 5 -12.56 -1.48 13.52
C ILE A 5 -13.45 -2.64 13.04
N ALA A 6 -14.68 -2.33 12.63
CA ALA A 6 -15.70 -3.33 12.30
C ALA A 6 -15.66 -3.81 10.85
N GLU A 7 -15.11 -3.01 9.93
CA GLU A 7 -15.09 -3.31 8.49
C GLU A 7 -13.66 -3.56 7.99
N PRO A 8 -13.45 -4.48 7.04
CA PRO A 8 -12.12 -4.77 6.50
C PRO A 8 -11.53 -3.60 5.70
N ASN A 9 -12.38 -2.74 5.11
CA ASN A 9 -11.97 -1.59 4.30
C ASN A 9 -12.93 -0.42 4.53
N VAL A 10 -12.40 0.79 4.73
CA VAL A 10 -13.21 2.01 4.97
C VAL A 10 -12.67 3.17 4.14
N LEU A 11 -13.57 3.90 3.47
CA LEU A 11 -13.28 5.17 2.83
C LEU A 11 -13.76 6.33 3.72
N LEU A 12 -12.83 7.24 4.06
CA LEU A 12 -13.14 8.48 4.79
C LEU A 12 -13.44 9.61 3.80
N ASP A 13 -14.66 9.62 3.24
CA ASP A 13 -15.13 10.61 2.26
C ASP A 13 -15.69 11.89 2.91
N HIS A 14 -14.99 12.40 3.92
CA HIS A 14 -15.35 13.65 4.58
C HIS A 14 -14.69 14.85 3.91
N VAL A 15 -15.35 16.02 3.98
CA VAL A 15 -14.82 17.29 3.46
C VAL A 15 -13.48 17.67 4.10
N VAL A 16 -12.72 18.52 3.41
CA VAL A 16 -11.46 19.07 3.95
C VAL A 16 -11.72 19.77 5.29
N GLY A 17 -10.86 19.54 6.28
CA GLY A 17 -11.01 20.10 7.63
C GLY A 17 -11.93 19.30 8.58
N ALA A 18 -12.57 18.22 8.13
CA ALA A 18 -13.46 17.40 8.97
C ALA A 18 -12.72 16.46 9.97
N GLY A 19 -11.41 16.61 10.17
CA GLY A 19 -10.64 15.79 11.11
C GLY A 19 -10.28 14.39 10.60
N LYS A 20 -10.06 14.23 9.29
CA LYS A 20 -9.61 12.94 8.70
C LYS A 20 -8.30 12.44 9.33
N SER A 21 -7.30 13.31 9.49
CA SER A 21 -6.02 12.99 10.15
C SER A 21 -6.22 12.47 11.57
N GLY A 22 -6.94 13.22 12.41
CA GLY A 22 -7.31 12.81 13.76
C GLY A 22 -8.02 11.46 13.80
N THR A 23 -8.92 11.20 12.84
CA THR A 23 -9.60 9.90 12.72
C THR A 23 -8.63 8.76 12.43
N MET A 24 -7.64 8.97 11.56
CA MET A 24 -6.60 7.98 11.28
C MET A 24 -5.73 7.71 12.51
N PHE A 25 -5.29 8.75 13.24
CA PHE A 25 -4.49 8.57 14.46
C PHE A 25 -5.26 7.83 15.55
N MET A 26 -6.50 8.25 15.82
CA MET A 26 -7.36 7.57 16.79
C MET A 26 -7.61 6.12 16.40
N ALA A 27 -7.86 5.84 15.13
CA ALA A 27 -8.09 4.49 14.66
C ALA A 27 -6.83 3.63 14.75
N ALA A 28 -5.66 4.15 14.40
CA ALA A 28 -4.39 3.44 14.54
C ALA A 28 -4.14 3.01 16.00
N MET A 29 -4.29 3.94 16.95
CA MET A 29 -4.13 3.65 18.37
C MET A 29 -5.18 2.66 18.88
N GLU A 30 -6.43 2.79 18.42
CA GLU A 30 -7.53 1.93 18.86
C GLU A 30 -7.40 0.49 18.31
N LEU A 31 -6.93 0.33 17.06
CA LEU A 31 -6.60 -0.97 16.50
C LEU A 31 -5.49 -1.66 17.30
N ARG A 32 -4.45 -0.92 17.71
CA ARG A 32 -3.41 -1.46 18.62
C ARG A 32 -3.96 -1.84 19.98
N ARG A 33 -4.74 -0.95 20.59
CA ARG A 33 -5.34 -1.17 21.92
C ARG A 33 -6.22 -2.42 21.95
N LEU A 34 -6.90 -2.73 20.84
CA LEU A 34 -7.75 -3.91 20.69
C LEU A 34 -7.00 -5.16 20.20
N GLY A 35 -5.70 -5.06 19.87
CA GLY A 35 -4.91 -6.16 19.34
C GLY A 35 -5.26 -6.55 17.89
N LEU A 36 -5.91 -5.66 17.15
CA LEU A 36 -6.32 -5.87 15.76
C LEU A 36 -5.24 -5.48 14.74
N ALA A 37 -4.33 -4.60 15.14
CA ALA A 37 -3.12 -4.27 14.39
C ALA A 37 -1.98 -4.08 15.39
N ARG A 38 -0.77 -4.52 15.05
CA ARG A 38 0.43 -4.33 15.85
C ARG A 38 1.19 -3.10 15.40
N GLN A 39 1.23 -2.78 14.11
CA GLN A 39 2.04 -1.69 13.58
C GLN A 39 1.33 -1.00 12.40
N PRO A 40 0.31 -0.17 12.70
CA PRO A 40 -0.40 0.57 11.68
C PRO A 40 0.50 1.59 11.00
N TRP A 41 0.42 1.63 9.68
CA TRP A 41 1.13 2.57 8.82
C TRP A 41 0.17 3.63 8.28
N ILE A 42 0.61 4.89 8.24
CA ILE A 42 -0.12 6.03 7.70
C ILE A 42 0.69 6.60 6.53
N VAL A 43 0.21 6.35 5.31
CA VAL A 43 0.82 6.83 4.07
C VAL A 43 0.27 8.20 3.75
N VAL A 44 1.13 9.21 3.62
CA VAL A 44 0.72 10.61 3.38
C VAL A 44 1.48 11.25 2.21
N PRO A 45 0.91 12.29 1.56
CA PRO A 45 1.63 13.07 0.57
C PRO A 45 2.97 13.60 1.10
N ASN A 46 4.01 13.53 0.25
CA ASN A 46 5.39 13.86 0.64
C ASN A 46 5.53 15.25 1.30
N HIS A 47 4.77 16.24 0.83
CA HIS A 47 4.89 17.63 1.24
C HIS A 47 4.25 17.95 2.60
N ILE A 48 3.44 17.04 3.17
CA ILE A 48 2.79 17.25 4.47
C ILE A 48 3.33 16.33 5.58
N ILE A 49 4.33 15.48 5.28
CA ILE A 49 4.83 14.46 6.21
C ILE A 49 5.21 15.03 7.60
N GLU A 50 5.94 16.15 7.63
CA GLU A 50 6.33 16.80 8.89
C GLU A 50 5.14 17.39 9.64
N GLN A 51 4.15 17.92 8.92
CA GLN A 51 2.93 18.46 9.51
C GLN A 51 2.12 17.34 10.17
N VAL A 52 1.93 16.21 9.46
CA VAL A 52 1.22 15.05 9.98
C VAL A 52 1.95 14.45 11.18
N GLY A 53 3.29 14.35 11.14
CA GLY A 53 4.07 13.89 12.28
C GLY A 53 3.91 14.77 13.53
N LYS A 54 3.93 16.09 13.37
CA LYS A 54 3.66 17.05 14.47
C LYS A 54 2.24 16.92 14.99
N GLU A 55 1.26 16.79 14.11
CA GLU A 55 -0.14 16.59 14.49
C GLU A 55 -0.31 15.29 15.28
N ALA A 56 0.23 14.18 14.80
CA ALA A 56 0.16 12.88 15.49
C ALA A 56 0.76 12.94 16.90
N LYS A 57 1.93 13.59 17.06
CA LYS A 57 2.54 13.82 18.39
C LYS A 57 1.75 14.77 19.26
N TRP A 58 1.05 15.75 18.70
CA TRP A 58 0.18 16.63 19.48
C TRP A 58 -1.04 15.88 20.02
N TRP A 59 -1.64 15.00 19.22
CA TRP A 59 -2.75 14.14 19.64
C TRP A 59 -2.30 13.08 20.66
N TYR A 60 -1.14 12.47 20.44
CA TYR A 60 -0.59 11.40 21.26
C TYR A 60 0.88 11.68 21.65
N PRO A 61 1.12 12.55 22.66
CA PRO A 61 2.48 12.95 23.05
C PRO A 61 3.40 11.78 23.42
N SER A 62 2.83 10.76 24.06
CA SER A 62 3.54 9.58 24.54
C SER A 62 3.69 8.45 23.52
N ALA A 63 3.08 8.54 22.34
CA ALA A 63 3.14 7.44 21.35
C ALA A 63 4.50 7.37 20.67
N GLU A 64 5.10 6.20 20.51
CA GLU A 64 6.32 6.00 19.74
C GLU A 64 6.00 6.01 18.24
N ILE A 65 6.48 7.04 17.52
CA ILE A 65 6.15 7.28 16.11
C ILE A 65 7.41 7.23 15.25
N LEU A 66 7.43 6.32 14.28
CA LEU A 66 8.46 6.32 13.24
C LEU A 66 8.03 7.22 12.08
N LEU A 67 8.80 8.26 11.80
CA LEU A 67 8.57 9.17 10.68
C LEU A 67 9.53 8.87 9.53
N GLY A 68 8.99 8.56 8.36
CA GLY A 68 9.75 8.41 7.13
C GLY A 68 10.15 9.76 6.53
N ALA A 69 11.20 9.77 5.72
CA ALA A 69 11.68 10.96 5.00
C ALA A 69 11.41 10.84 3.49
N PRO A 70 10.95 11.90 2.81
CA PRO A 70 10.75 11.89 1.36
C PRO A 70 12.12 11.92 0.64
N GLY A 71 12.17 11.39 -0.59
CA GLY A 71 13.38 11.47 -1.42
C GLY A 71 14.56 10.66 -0.90
N THR A 72 14.32 9.65 -0.06
CA THR A 72 15.35 8.73 0.43
C THR A 72 16.03 7.94 -0.69
N ASP A 73 17.35 7.87 -0.61
CA ASP A 73 18.18 7.02 -1.45
C ASP A 73 18.01 5.52 -1.06
N PRO A 74 18.62 4.58 -1.80
CA PRO A 74 18.52 3.15 -1.48
C PRO A 74 18.98 2.79 -0.07
N GLU A 75 19.95 3.52 0.50
CA GLU A 75 20.45 3.26 1.85
C GLU A 75 19.47 3.73 2.92
N GLY A 76 18.94 4.95 2.80
CA GLY A 76 17.92 5.50 3.68
C GLY A 76 16.64 4.68 3.65
N ARG A 77 16.25 4.15 2.48
CA ARG A 77 15.14 3.20 2.38
C ARG A 77 15.41 1.91 3.16
N ARG A 78 16.59 1.31 3.01
CA ARG A 78 16.97 0.11 3.79
C ARG A 78 16.95 0.40 5.29
N ARG A 79 17.46 1.55 5.70
CA ARG A 79 17.46 1.99 7.10
C ARG A 79 16.04 2.12 7.65
N PHE A 80 15.14 2.75 6.89
CA PHE A 80 13.74 2.88 7.28
C PHE A 80 13.05 1.52 7.46
N VAL A 81 13.22 0.60 6.50
CA VAL A 81 12.65 -0.74 6.61
C VAL A 81 13.21 -1.46 7.84
N ALA A 82 14.52 -1.37 8.09
CA ALA A 82 15.14 -1.97 9.28
C ALA A 82 14.61 -1.36 10.60
N GLN A 83 14.47 -0.03 10.67
CA GLN A 83 13.91 0.65 11.85
C GLN A 83 12.45 0.25 12.11
N SER A 84 11.65 0.16 11.05
CA SER A 84 10.27 -0.29 11.15
C SER A 84 10.16 -1.75 11.60
N ALA A 85 11.09 -2.60 11.16
CA ALA A 85 11.08 -4.03 11.48
C ALA A 85 11.50 -4.35 12.91
N THR A 86 12.39 -3.53 13.49
CA THR A 86 13.13 -3.88 14.72
C THR A 86 12.52 -3.34 16.00
N SER A 87 11.62 -2.37 15.91
CA SER A 87 11.01 -1.73 17.08
C SER A 87 9.50 -1.83 17.05
N ASP A 88 8.87 -1.76 18.21
CA ASP A 88 7.41 -1.80 18.34
C ASP A 88 6.84 -0.38 18.31
N TRP A 89 6.50 0.10 17.12
CA TRP A 89 6.00 1.45 16.90
C TRP A 89 4.48 1.53 17.11
N ASP A 90 4.01 2.56 17.81
CA ASP A 90 2.58 2.88 17.95
C ASP A 90 1.94 3.26 16.62
N MET A 91 2.70 3.93 15.77
CA MET A 91 2.35 4.16 14.37
C MET A 91 3.58 4.50 13.57
N VAL A 92 3.55 4.16 12.28
CA VAL A 92 4.58 4.55 11.32
C VAL A 92 3.94 5.50 10.32
N ILE A 93 4.51 6.69 10.15
CA ILE A 93 4.02 7.68 9.18
C ILE A 93 5.02 7.74 8.04
N VAL A 94 4.59 7.39 6.84
CA VAL A 94 5.47 7.19 5.68
C VAL A 94 5.05 8.09 4.52
N PRO A 95 5.99 8.82 3.89
CA PRO A 95 5.68 9.58 2.68
C PRO A 95 5.42 8.63 1.50
N GLN A 96 4.47 8.98 0.63
CA GLN A 96 4.08 8.17 -0.54
C GLN A 96 5.29 7.69 -1.36
N SER A 97 6.26 8.57 -1.64
CA SER A 97 7.45 8.21 -2.42
C SER A 97 8.30 7.10 -1.80
N LEU A 98 8.43 7.09 -0.47
CA LEU A 98 9.16 6.04 0.23
C LEU A 98 8.36 4.74 0.24
N PHE A 99 7.05 4.82 0.51
CA PHE A 99 6.15 3.67 0.46
C PHE A 99 6.19 2.96 -0.90
N GLU A 100 6.05 3.71 -2.00
CA GLU A 100 6.09 3.17 -3.37
C GLU A 100 7.47 2.60 -3.75
N ALA A 101 8.55 3.08 -3.11
CA ALA A 101 9.90 2.61 -3.38
C ALA A 101 10.28 1.31 -2.64
N ILE A 102 9.50 0.89 -1.64
CA ILE A 102 9.73 -0.36 -0.91
C ILE A 102 9.25 -1.53 -1.79
N PRO A 103 10.15 -2.45 -2.19
CA PRO A 103 9.75 -3.56 -3.04
C PRO A 103 8.94 -4.61 -2.26
N VAL A 104 7.98 -5.21 -2.94
CA VAL A 104 7.25 -6.40 -2.48
C VAL A 104 8.05 -7.64 -2.89
N GLY A 105 7.97 -8.73 -2.13
CA GLY A 105 8.67 -9.97 -2.45
C GLY A 105 8.25 -10.58 -3.80
N PRO A 106 9.17 -11.29 -4.49
CA PRO A 106 8.91 -11.85 -5.81
C PRO A 106 7.80 -12.90 -5.79
N GLU A 107 7.64 -13.66 -4.69
CA GLU A 107 6.53 -14.60 -4.52
C GLU A 107 5.19 -13.85 -4.51
N VAL A 108 5.05 -12.79 -3.70
CA VAL A 108 3.82 -11.98 -3.64
C VAL A 108 3.56 -11.27 -4.97
N GLN A 109 4.61 -10.81 -5.66
CA GLN A 109 4.48 -10.24 -7.00
C GLN A 109 4.01 -11.27 -8.03
N ARG A 110 4.54 -12.50 -7.97
CA ARG A 110 4.13 -13.62 -8.82
C ARG A 110 2.66 -13.95 -8.57
N ASP A 111 2.27 -14.17 -7.32
CA ASP A 111 0.89 -14.47 -6.92
C ASP A 111 -0.10 -13.39 -7.36
N TYR A 112 0.32 -12.12 -7.35
CA TYR A 112 -0.48 -11.03 -7.91
C TYR A 112 -0.63 -11.15 -9.42
N ILE A 113 0.47 -11.32 -10.15
CA ILE A 113 0.45 -11.41 -11.61
C ILE A 113 -0.34 -12.64 -12.09
N GLU A 114 -0.18 -13.78 -11.44
CA GLU A 114 -0.90 -15.01 -11.78
C GLU A 114 -2.40 -14.87 -11.59
N ARG A 115 -2.86 -14.26 -10.50
CA ARG A 115 -4.29 -13.95 -10.29
C ARG A 115 -4.83 -12.99 -11.34
N GLU A 116 -4.07 -11.95 -11.71
CA GLU A 116 -4.48 -11.03 -12.77
C GLU A 116 -4.57 -11.72 -14.13
N LEU A 117 -3.66 -12.66 -14.42
CA LEU A 117 -3.71 -13.49 -15.63
C LEU A 117 -4.94 -14.41 -15.64
N GLU A 118 -5.29 -15.01 -14.50
CA GLU A 118 -6.49 -15.84 -14.36
C GLU A 118 -7.74 -15.02 -14.68
N ILE A 119 -7.89 -13.84 -14.05
CA ILE A 119 -9.01 -12.91 -14.31
C ILE A 119 -9.08 -12.52 -15.79
N LEU A 120 -7.95 -12.23 -16.43
CA LEU A 120 -7.90 -11.89 -17.85
C LEU A 120 -8.30 -13.06 -18.75
N ARG A 121 -7.88 -14.28 -18.42
CA ARG A 121 -8.24 -15.50 -19.17
C ARG A 121 -9.72 -15.79 -19.04
N GLU A 122 -10.27 -15.68 -17.83
CA GLU A 122 -11.70 -15.81 -17.57
C GLU A 122 -12.49 -14.77 -18.36
N ALA A 123 -12.10 -13.49 -18.29
CA ALA A 123 -12.74 -12.41 -19.03
C ALA A 123 -12.70 -12.63 -20.55
N LEU A 124 -11.58 -13.14 -21.09
CA LEU A 124 -11.45 -13.47 -22.50
C LEU A 124 -12.36 -14.65 -22.89
N SER A 125 -12.43 -15.68 -22.05
CA SER A 125 -13.30 -16.85 -22.27
C SER A 125 -14.79 -16.52 -22.17
N ALA A 126 -15.15 -15.48 -21.41
CA ALA A 126 -16.51 -14.98 -21.26
C ALA A 126 -16.93 -14.01 -22.38
N THR A 127 -16.05 -13.71 -23.35
CA THR A 127 -16.43 -12.87 -24.49
C THR A 127 -17.44 -13.58 -25.39
N THR A 128 -18.42 -12.82 -25.85
CA THR A 128 -19.52 -13.29 -26.72
C THR A 128 -19.42 -12.63 -28.10
N GLU A 129 -20.27 -13.05 -29.05
CA GLU A 129 -20.38 -12.41 -30.37
C GLU A 129 -20.71 -10.91 -30.30
N ASP A 130 -21.41 -10.47 -29.26
CA ASP A 130 -21.73 -9.05 -29.00
C ASP A 130 -20.54 -8.26 -28.44
N THR A 131 -19.45 -8.94 -28.06
CA THR A 131 -18.28 -8.27 -27.50
C THR A 131 -17.52 -7.55 -28.60
N THR A 132 -17.32 -6.23 -28.43
CA THR A 132 -16.62 -5.44 -29.45
C THR A 132 -15.19 -5.95 -29.67
N PRO A 133 -14.70 -6.04 -30.93
CA PRO A 133 -13.33 -6.46 -31.23
C PRO A 133 -12.26 -5.62 -30.52
N THR A 134 -12.56 -4.35 -30.27
CA THR A 134 -11.68 -3.43 -29.51
C THR A 134 -11.53 -3.86 -28.05
N SER A 135 -12.59 -4.40 -27.42
CA SER A 135 -12.54 -4.92 -26.05
C SER A 135 -11.71 -6.19 -25.97
N VAL A 136 -11.94 -7.14 -26.88
CA VAL A 136 -11.16 -8.38 -26.98
C VAL A 136 -9.66 -8.06 -27.12
N LYS A 137 -9.30 -7.16 -28.04
CA LYS A 137 -7.92 -6.74 -28.26
C LYS A 137 -7.27 -6.07 -27.04
N ARG A 138 -8.06 -5.37 -26.20
CA ARG A 138 -7.56 -4.80 -24.94
C ARG A 138 -7.23 -5.89 -23.93
N LEU A 139 -8.08 -6.90 -23.80
CA LEU A 139 -7.84 -8.06 -22.94
C LEU A 139 -6.61 -8.85 -23.38
N GLU A 140 -6.48 -9.16 -24.68
CA GLU A 140 -5.31 -9.83 -25.25
C GLU A 140 -4.01 -9.07 -24.98
N LYS A 141 -4.03 -7.74 -25.20
CA LYS A 141 -2.85 -6.89 -24.94
C LYS A 141 -2.50 -6.84 -23.46
N ALA A 142 -3.50 -6.84 -22.58
CA ALA A 142 -3.28 -6.90 -21.15
C ALA A 142 -2.68 -8.26 -20.74
N LEU A 143 -3.21 -9.37 -21.27
CA LEU A 143 -2.72 -10.72 -21.04
C LEU A 143 -1.23 -10.82 -21.40
N GLN A 144 -0.89 -10.45 -22.64
CA GLN A 144 0.50 -10.48 -23.12
C GLN A 144 1.43 -9.65 -22.23
N ARG A 145 0.99 -8.47 -21.79
CA ARG A 145 1.77 -7.61 -20.90
C ARG A 145 2.06 -8.27 -19.55
N TYR A 146 1.07 -8.93 -18.96
CA TYR A 146 1.25 -9.62 -17.68
C TYR A 146 2.09 -10.90 -17.83
N GLU A 147 1.97 -11.63 -18.94
CA GLU A 147 2.82 -12.79 -19.25
C GLU A 147 4.28 -12.40 -19.42
N THR A 148 4.57 -11.30 -20.14
CA THR A 148 5.94 -10.75 -20.21
C THR A 148 6.45 -10.39 -18.80
N LYS A 149 5.63 -9.73 -17.98
CA LYS A 149 6.01 -9.33 -16.63
C LYS A 149 6.32 -10.54 -15.72
N LEU A 150 5.59 -11.64 -15.87
CA LEU A 150 5.83 -12.89 -15.13
C LEU A 150 7.18 -13.53 -15.51
N ASN A 151 7.50 -13.54 -16.80
CA ASN A 151 8.79 -14.02 -17.29
C ASN A 151 9.95 -13.15 -16.77
N ASP A 152 9.82 -11.82 -16.87
CA ASP A 152 10.83 -10.88 -16.38
C ASP A 152 11.09 -11.03 -14.86
N LEU A 153 10.04 -11.31 -14.08
CA LEU A 153 10.14 -11.51 -12.64
C LEU A 153 10.94 -12.78 -12.29
N THR A 154 10.77 -13.83 -13.10
CA THR A 154 11.50 -15.10 -12.94
C THR A 154 12.99 -14.90 -13.17
N ASP A 155 13.37 -14.07 -14.14
CA ASP A 155 14.77 -13.73 -14.45
C ASP A 155 15.42 -12.81 -13.40
N GLN A 156 14.64 -12.05 -12.64
CA GLN A 156 15.11 -11.12 -11.62
C GLN A 156 15.24 -11.75 -10.22
N ALA A 157 14.52 -12.84 -9.95
CA ALA A 157 14.51 -13.51 -8.65
C ALA A 157 15.91 -13.94 -8.15
N SER A 158 16.86 -14.17 -9.07
CA SER A 158 18.23 -14.58 -8.74
C SER A 158 19.17 -13.45 -8.28
N LYS A 159 18.74 -12.19 -8.32
CA LYS A 159 19.57 -11.00 -8.01
C LYS A 159 19.21 -10.30 -6.70
N ASP A 160 18.20 -10.80 -6.00
CA ASP A 160 17.47 -10.00 -5.02
C ASP A 160 18.01 -10.16 -3.59
N THR A 161 18.61 -9.07 -3.06
CA THR A 161 19.20 -8.99 -1.71
C THR A 161 18.65 -7.81 -0.89
N GLY A 162 17.55 -7.20 -1.33
CA GLY A 162 16.96 -6.02 -0.70
C GLY A 162 16.05 -6.31 0.50
N LEU A 163 15.85 -5.29 1.35
CA LEU A 163 14.78 -5.28 2.35
C LEU A 163 13.43 -5.01 1.69
N ARG A 164 12.42 -5.82 2.02
CA ARG A 164 11.11 -5.89 1.37
C ARG A 164 9.98 -5.42 2.29
N PHE A 165 8.81 -5.16 1.70
CA PHE A 165 7.65 -4.67 2.42
C PHE A 165 7.21 -5.63 3.55
N GLU A 166 7.25 -6.94 3.31
CA GLU A 166 6.86 -7.97 4.28
C GLU A 166 7.75 -7.96 5.54
N GLN A 167 8.96 -7.43 5.43
CA GLN A 167 9.90 -7.34 6.54
C GLN A 167 9.67 -6.07 7.38
N THR A 168 8.88 -5.11 6.90
CA THR A 168 8.64 -3.84 7.60
C THR A 168 7.85 -4.01 8.90
N GLY A 169 7.07 -5.09 9.00
CA GLY A 169 6.16 -5.35 10.11
C GLY A 169 4.81 -4.61 10.02
N ALA A 170 4.55 -3.88 8.93
CA ALA A 170 3.27 -3.23 8.68
C ALA A 170 2.13 -4.24 8.51
N ASP A 171 1.03 -4.06 9.24
CA ASP A 171 -0.13 -4.97 9.20
C ASP A 171 -1.48 -4.24 9.02
N TYR A 172 -1.47 -2.91 9.03
CA TYR A 172 -2.64 -2.09 8.71
C TYR A 172 -2.22 -0.82 7.99
N LEU A 173 -2.94 -0.41 6.95
CA LEU A 173 -2.61 0.77 6.15
C LEU A 173 -3.74 1.80 6.15
N PHE A 174 -3.40 3.00 6.60
CA PHE A 174 -4.14 4.22 6.31
C PHE A 174 -3.47 4.92 5.12
N VAL A 175 -4.25 5.32 4.12
CA VAL A 175 -3.72 6.00 2.94
C VAL A 175 -4.45 7.32 2.78
N ASP A 176 -3.74 8.41 3.05
CA ASP A 176 -4.23 9.75 2.76
C ASP A 176 -4.10 10.06 1.27
N GLU A 177 -5.05 10.83 0.76
CA GLU A 177 -5.24 11.09 -0.67
C GLU A 177 -5.27 9.82 -1.52
N ALA A 178 -6.01 8.81 -1.04
CA ALA A 178 -6.20 7.53 -1.73
C ALA A 178 -6.76 7.66 -3.17
N HIS A 179 -7.32 8.84 -3.51
CA HIS A 179 -7.74 9.15 -4.87
C HIS A 179 -6.60 9.04 -5.90
N MET A 180 -5.34 9.22 -5.47
CA MET A 180 -4.15 8.99 -6.30
C MET A 180 -4.01 7.53 -6.77
N PHE A 181 -4.68 6.59 -6.10
CA PHE A 181 -4.70 5.17 -6.47
C PHE A 181 -5.98 4.74 -7.21
N LYS A 182 -6.98 5.63 -7.37
CA LYS A 182 -8.27 5.31 -8.01
C LYS A 182 -8.16 4.94 -9.49
N ASN A 183 -7.11 5.38 -10.18
CA ASN A 183 -6.89 5.14 -11.61
C ASN A 183 -5.76 4.14 -11.92
N ARG A 184 -5.28 3.38 -10.92
CA ARG A 184 -4.44 2.21 -11.19
C ARG A 184 -5.36 1.14 -11.78
N THR A 185 -4.93 0.50 -12.87
CA THR A 185 -5.74 -0.49 -13.63
C THR A 185 -6.42 -1.46 -12.67
N ARG A 186 -7.75 -1.42 -12.63
CA ARG A 186 -8.57 -2.47 -12.03
C ARG A 186 -9.12 -3.28 -13.19
N LEU A 187 -8.96 -4.60 -13.15
CA LEU A 187 -9.59 -5.51 -14.10
C LEU A 187 -11.05 -5.82 -13.74
N SER A 188 -11.66 -5.02 -12.86
CA SER A 188 -13.08 -5.10 -12.52
C SER A 188 -13.95 -4.32 -13.51
#